data_AF-A0A7S1ZT24-F1
#
_entry.id   AF-A0A7S1ZT24-F1
#
_cell.length_a   1.000
_cell.length_b   1.000
_cell.length_c   1.000
_cell.angle_alpha   90.00
_cell.angle_beta   90.00
_cell.angle_gamma   90.00
#
_symmetry.space_group_name_H-M   'P 1'
#
loop_
_entity.id
_entity.type
_entity.pdbx_description
1 polymer ?
#
loop_
_entity_poly.entity_id
_entity_poly.type
_entity_poly.pdbx_seq_one_letter_code
_entity_poly.pdbx_strand_id
1 'polypeptide(L)'
;KEMKGVKESLMIRTKWLDDQVLWATKEGKAKQLIILGAGYDTRPYRLDLQVPKVSFKTFEVDQPDVQKNKINNLRYLIEEKGADEIAELIDSKRVDFVPVD
;
A
#
# COMPACT_ATOMS: atom_id res chain seq x y z
N LYS A 1 -2.84 16.24 26.00
CA LYS A 1 -2.82 17.58 25.36
C LYS A 1 -2.92 17.36 23.86
N GLU A 2 -3.98 17.83 23.20
CA GLU A 2 -4.14 17.64 21.74
C GLU A 2 -3.14 18.55 21.02
N MET A 3 -2.29 17.98 20.16
CA MET A 3 -1.34 18.75 19.35
C MET A 3 -2.09 19.33 18.13
N LYS A 4 -2.30 20.64 18.15
CA LYS A 4 -2.93 21.36 17.03
C LYS A 4 -2.10 21.18 15.75
N GLY A 5 -2.74 20.93 14.61
CA GLY A 5 -2.08 20.78 13.31
C GLY A 5 -1.66 19.36 12.94
N VAL A 6 -1.69 18.39 13.87
CA VAL A 6 -1.26 17.01 13.58
C VAL A 6 -2.23 16.31 12.62
N LYS A 7 -3.54 16.49 12.81
CA LYS A 7 -4.57 15.89 11.95
C LYS A 7 -4.46 16.44 10.53
N GLU A 8 -4.31 17.75 10.40
CA GLU A 8 -4.15 18.47 9.14
C GLU A 8 -2.87 18.03 8.42
N SER A 9 -1.76 17.93 9.14
CA SER A 9 -0.49 17.45 8.59
C SER A 9 -0.59 16.02 8.08
N LEU A 10 -1.22 15.11 8.83
CA LEU A 10 -1.46 13.72 8.39
C LEU A 10 -2.37 13.67 7.16
N MET A 11 -3.44 14.45 7.12
CA MET A 11 -4.34 14.53 5.97
C MET A 11 -3.62 15.03 4.72
N ILE A 12 -2.88 16.14 4.83
CA ILE A 12 -2.13 16.73 3.70
C ILE A 12 -1.06 15.77 3.22
N ARG A 13 -0.29 15.15 4.13
CA ARG A 13 0.75 14.17 3.79
C ARG A 13 0.17 12.99 3.01
N THR A 14 -0.92 12.39 3.52
CA THR A 14 -1.55 11.23 2.87
C THR A 14 -2.10 11.61 1.50
N LYS A 15 -2.86 12.72 1.40
CA LYS A 15 -3.41 13.17 0.12
C LYS A 15 -2.32 13.47 -0.90
N TRP A 16 -1.28 14.20 -0.51
CA TRP A 16 -0.20 14.57 -1.42
C TRP A 16 0.51 13.33 -1.96
N LEU A 17 0.85 12.37 -1.10
CA LEU A 17 1.47 11.10 -1.52
C LEU A 17 0.57 10.30 -2.46
N ASP A 18 -0.73 10.17 -2.13
CA ASP A 18 -1.69 9.49 -2.99
C ASP A 18 -1.77 10.13 -4.38
N ASP A 19 -1.85 11.47 -4.43
CA ASP A 19 -1.91 12.23 -5.68
C ASP A 19 -0.63 12.01 -6.52
N GLN A 20 0.56 11.99 -5.88
CA GLN A 20 1.82 11.73 -6.59
C GLN A 20 1.90 10.31 -7.14
N VAL A 21 1.50 9.31 -6.35
CA VAL A 21 1.50 7.90 -6.78
C VAL A 21 0.54 7.72 -7.95
N LEU A 22 -0.70 8.20 -7.83
CA LEU A 22 -1.70 8.10 -8.90
C LEU A 22 -1.26 8.81 -10.16
N TRP A 23 -0.68 10.00 -10.05
CA TRP A 23 -0.15 10.72 -11.20
C TRP A 23 0.98 9.94 -11.89
N ALA A 24 1.96 9.44 -11.13
CA ALA A 24 3.08 8.67 -11.70
C ALA A 24 2.61 7.38 -12.40
N THR A 25 1.61 6.70 -11.83
CA THR A 25 1.01 5.49 -12.39
C THR A 25 0.17 5.78 -13.64
N LYS A 26 -0.74 6.77 -13.60
CA LYS A 26 -1.68 7.04 -14.70
C LYS A 26 -1.04 7.71 -15.91
N GLU A 27 -0.02 8.53 -15.71
CA GLU A 27 0.77 9.12 -16.79
C GLU A 27 1.69 8.09 -17.48
N GLY A 28 1.68 6.83 -17.03
CA GLY A 28 2.53 5.75 -17.57
C GLY A 28 4.03 5.93 -17.28
N LYS A 29 4.38 6.85 -16.37
CA LYS A 29 5.77 7.19 -16.03
C LYS A 29 6.40 6.15 -15.11
N ALA A 30 5.60 5.56 -14.23
CA ALA A 30 6.02 4.49 -13.33
C ALA A 30 5.47 3.14 -13.78
N LYS A 31 6.28 2.09 -13.63
CA LYS A 31 5.89 0.69 -13.89
C LYS A 31 5.64 -0.11 -12.62
N GLN A 32 6.12 0.40 -11.49
CA GLN A 32 6.04 -0.23 -10.18
C GLN A 32 6.07 0.84 -9.09
N LEU A 33 5.53 0.49 -7.92
CA LEU A 33 5.60 1.26 -6.69
C LEU A 33 6.49 0.51 -5.69
N ILE A 34 7.48 1.17 -5.13
CA ILE A 34 8.29 0.64 -4.02
C ILE A 34 8.04 1.51 -2.80
N ILE A 35 7.57 0.93 -1.71
CA ILE A 35 7.36 1.63 -0.44
C ILE A 35 8.45 1.18 0.53
N LEU A 36 9.37 2.09 0.85
CA LEU A 36 10.45 1.87 1.80
C LEU A 36 9.96 2.20 3.22
N GLY A 37 10.16 1.28 4.17
CA GLY A 37 9.55 1.40 5.49
C GLY A 37 8.02 1.37 5.39
N ALA A 38 7.49 0.37 4.70
CA ALA A 38 6.08 0.29 4.36
C ALA A 38 5.14 0.28 5.58
N GLY A 39 5.61 -0.17 6.75
CA GLY A 39 4.84 -0.22 7.97
C GLY A 39 3.45 -0.82 7.72
N TYR A 40 2.42 -0.13 8.21
CA TYR A 40 1.01 -0.48 7.97
C TYR A 40 0.36 0.37 6.88
N ASP A 41 1.14 0.83 5.90
CA ASP A 41 0.60 1.62 4.80
C ASP A 41 -0.39 0.81 3.97
N THR A 42 -1.59 1.34 3.78
CA THR A 42 -2.67 0.64 3.06
C THR A 42 -2.86 1.17 1.64
N ARG A 43 -2.03 2.11 1.18
CA ARG A 43 -2.18 2.69 -0.16
C ARG A 43 -2.26 1.67 -1.31
N PRO A 44 -1.53 0.52 -1.31
CA PRO A 44 -1.60 -0.42 -2.42
C PRO A 44 -2.95 -1.12 -2.53
N TYR A 45 -3.69 -1.22 -1.42
CA TYR A 45 -4.99 -1.87 -1.34
C TYR A 45 -6.15 -0.89 -1.55
N ARG A 46 -5.92 0.41 -1.35
CA ARG A 46 -6.95 1.46 -1.47
C ARG A 46 -6.87 2.25 -2.78
N LEU A 47 -5.67 2.47 -3.32
CA LEU A 47 -5.49 3.26 -4.54
C LEU A 47 -5.74 2.41 -5.77
N ASP A 48 -6.43 2.99 -6.75
CA ASP A 48 -6.57 2.40 -8.08
C ASP A 48 -5.26 2.56 -8.87
N LEU A 49 -4.38 1.57 -8.71
CA LEU A 49 -3.10 1.47 -9.40
C LEU A 49 -3.20 0.63 -10.68
N GLN A 50 -4.40 0.40 -11.21
CA GLN A 50 -4.57 -0.34 -12.46
C GLN A 50 -4.16 0.54 -13.65
N VAL A 51 -3.24 0.03 -14.46
CA VAL A 51 -2.84 0.65 -15.71
C VAL A 51 -3.29 -0.26 -16.85
N PRO A 52 -4.05 0.24 -17.84
CA PRO A 52 -4.47 -0.60 -18.97
C PRO A 52 -3.27 -1.27 -19.63
N LYS A 53 -3.34 -2.59 -19.80
CA LYS A 53 -2.34 -3.42 -20.49
C LYS A 53 -0.98 -3.58 -19.77
N VAL A 54 -0.83 -3.06 -18.55
CA VAL A 54 0.42 -3.21 -17.76
C VAL A 54 0.09 -3.77 -16.37
N SER A 55 0.78 -4.85 -15.98
CA SER A 55 0.74 -5.34 -14.61
C SER A 55 1.60 -4.43 -13.72
N PHE A 56 0.98 -3.38 -13.18
CA PHE A 56 1.64 -2.49 -12.21
C PHE A 56 1.76 -3.20 -10.87
N LYS A 57 3.00 -3.36 -10.39
CA LYS A 57 3.33 -4.08 -9.15
C LYS A 57 3.73 -3.14 -8.03
N THR A 58 3.39 -3.50 -6.82
CA THR A 58 3.83 -2.83 -5.60
C THR A 58 4.74 -3.73 -4.79
N PHE A 59 5.84 -3.18 -4.29
CA PHE A 59 6.77 -3.84 -3.38
C PHE A 59 6.79 -3.10 -2.06
N GLU A 60 6.53 -3.82 -0.97
CA GLU A 60 6.59 -3.31 0.38
C GLU A 60 7.89 -3.76 1.04
N VAL A 61 8.76 -2.80 1.35
CA VAL A 61 10.08 -3.07 1.94
C VAL A 61 10.06 -2.68 3.41
N ASP A 62 10.22 -3.65 4.29
CA ASP A 62 10.23 -3.44 5.75
C ASP A 62 10.87 -4.62 6.49
N GLN A 63 11.03 -4.49 7.80
CA GLN A 63 11.55 -5.51 8.70
C GLN A 63 10.62 -6.75 8.75
N PRO A 64 11.17 -7.98 8.86
CA PRO A 64 10.39 -9.22 8.83
C PRO A 64 9.23 -9.25 9.84
N ASP A 65 9.46 -8.78 11.06
CA ASP A 65 8.44 -8.78 12.13
C ASP A 65 7.28 -7.83 11.83
N VAL A 66 7.56 -6.67 11.21
CA VAL A 66 6.52 -5.71 10.79
C VAL A 66 5.65 -6.34 9.69
N GLN A 67 6.28 -6.97 8.71
CA GLN A 67 5.55 -7.61 7.61
C GLN A 67 4.73 -8.80 8.08
N LYS A 68 5.27 -9.64 8.97
CA LYS A 68 4.54 -10.75 9.58
C LYS A 68 3.27 -10.26 10.27
N ASN A 69 3.36 -9.19 11.07
CA ASN A 69 2.20 -8.62 11.74
C ASN A 69 1.19 -8.03 10.76
N LYS A 70 1.64 -7.31 9.73
CA LYS A 70 0.76 -6.78 8.68
C LYS A 70 0.03 -7.89 7.92
N ILE A 71 0.74 -8.94 7.49
CA ILE A 71 0.16 -10.09 6.78
C ILE A 71 -0.92 -10.77 7.64
N ASN A 72 -0.68 -10.95 8.95
CA ASN A 72 -1.69 -11.51 9.85
C ASN A 72 -2.94 -10.63 9.93
N ASN A 73 -2.79 -9.30 10.00
CA ASN A 73 -3.92 -8.37 10.00
C ASN A 73 -4.69 -8.41 8.67
N LEU A 74 -3.99 -8.52 7.53
CA LEU A 74 -4.63 -8.63 6.22
C LEU A 74 -5.41 -9.95 6.08
N ARG A 75 -4.85 -11.07 6.57
CA ARG A 75 -5.56 -12.35 6.62
C ARG A 75 -6.83 -12.27 7.46
N TYR A 76 -6.75 -11.64 8.64
CA TYR A 76 -7.93 -11.38 9.46
C TYR A 76 -8.99 -10.57 8.69
N LEU A 77 -8.61 -9.54 7.94
CA LEU A 77 -9.56 -8.76 7.14
C LEU A 77 -10.19 -9.60 6.01
N ILE A 78 -9.42 -10.47 5.38
CA ILE A 78 -9.93 -11.37 4.34
C ILE A 78 -10.93 -12.36 4.94
N GLU A 79 -10.53 -13.08 5.99
CA GLU A 79 -11.30 -14.17 6.59
C GLU A 79 -12.54 -13.68 7.36
N GLU A 80 -12.40 -12.60 8.14
CA GLU A 80 -13.42 -12.16 9.09
C GLU A 80 -14.22 -10.94 8.62
N LYS A 81 -13.72 -10.22 7.60
CA LYS A 81 -14.38 -9.02 7.05
C LYS A 81 -14.72 -9.11 5.57
N GLY A 82 -14.38 -10.22 4.89
CA GLY A 82 -14.72 -10.45 3.48
C GLY A 82 -14.03 -9.50 2.51
N ALA A 83 -12.78 -9.14 2.80
CA ALA A 83 -11.97 -8.24 1.96
C ALA A 83 -11.32 -8.99 0.78
N ASP A 84 -12.13 -9.60 -0.08
CA ASP A 84 -11.69 -10.48 -1.17
C ASP A 84 -10.76 -9.76 -2.18
N GLU A 85 -10.94 -8.45 -2.38
CA GLU A 85 -10.08 -7.64 -3.24
C GLU A 85 -8.63 -7.58 -2.74
N ILE A 86 -8.43 -7.65 -1.41
CA ILE A 86 -7.10 -7.71 -0.82
C ILE A 86 -6.46 -9.07 -1.09
N ALA A 87 -7.24 -10.15 -0.97
CA ALA A 87 -6.77 -11.50 -1.28
C ALA A 87 -6.30 -11.59 -2.74
N GLU A 88 -7.09 -11.08 -3.69
CA GLU A 88 -6.72 -11.06 -5.11
C GLU A 88 -5.39 -10.33 -5.34
N LEU A 89 -5.18 -9.18 -4.71
CA LEU A 89 -3.94 -8.40 -4.85
C LEU A 89 -2.70 -9.14 -4.34
N ILE A 90 -2.84 -9.90 -3.26
CA ILE A 90 -1.76 -10.70 -2.66
C ILE A 90 -1.50 -11.95 -3.52
N ASP A 91 -2.55 -12.70 -3.84
CA ASP A 91 -2.46 -13.97 -4.57
C ASP A 91 -1.93 -13.78 -6.00
N SER A 92 -2.33 -12.69 -6.65
CA SER A 92 -1.82 -12.30 -7.97
C SER A 92 -0.40 -11.70 -7.93
N LYS A 93 0.21 -11.57 -6.75
CA LYS A 93 1.51 -10.90 -6.52
C LYS A 93 1.55 -9.49 -7.10
N ARG A 94 0.42 -8.77 -7.04
CA ARG A 94 0.37 -7.34 -7.34
C ARG A 94 0.88 -6.51 -6.18
N VAL A 95 0.78 -7.02 -4.95
CA VAL A 95 1.50 -6.51 -3.78
C VAL A 95 2.44 -7.61 -3.29
N ASP A 96 3.73 -7.33 -3.29
CA ASP A 96 4.77 -8.25 -2.86
C ASP A 96 5.49 -7.72 -1.60
N PHE A 97 5.79 -8.64 -0.69
CA PHE A 97 6.35 -8.38 0.63
C PHE A 97 7.85 -8.68 0.60
N VAL A 98 8.69 -7.65 0.75
CA VAL A 98 10.15 -7.73 0.58
C VAL A 98 10.82 -7.46 1.93
N PRO A 99 11.10 -8.51 2.74
CA PRO A 99 11.77 -8.34 4.04
C PRO A 99 13.20 -7.83 3.86
N VAL A 100 13.64 -6.96 4.77
CA VAL A 100 15.04 -6.50 4.88
C VAL A 100 15.60 -6.78 6.27
N ASP A 101 16.81 -7.34 6.32
CA ASP A 101 17.55 -7.65 7.55
C ASP A 101 18.16 -6.41 8.21
#